data_AF-A0A919VFM8-F1
#
_entry.id   AF-A0A919VFM8-F1
#
_cell.length_a   1.000
_cell.length_b   1.000
_cell.length_c   1.000
_cell.angle_alpha   90.00
_cell.angle_beta   90.00
_cell.angle_gamma   90.00
#
_symmetry.space_group_name_H-M   'P 1'
#
loop_
_entity.id
_entity.type
_entity.pdbx_description
1 polymer ?
#
loop_
_entity_poly.entity_id
_entity_poly.type
_entity_poly.pdbx_seq_one_letter_code
_entity_poly.pdbx_strand_id
1 'polypeptide(L)'
;MHYNSDEFVQKVCEQIRFKAAHKGIKQELEAHIDENTEQYIAEGLDKETAAIKAVQSMGDPIEIGGELNKIHKPQTEWGVIASIILLTILGIGTMFFIGELPFGNSSIFGLRQIVYSLFGLVVLMGMYLFDYTKLYKYNKVIFASGIVLTIITVLFGIEKNGSLFLRIGGITCRTVYICNLMFMVAIIAELIKYKDSGRVGFLKIGLFCAAALAALIFNPYFNLVFIMLIVYVIILTVAVIKKHFDDKQRWGYLSIMYGVIFISFLVFKSKIVSINDNSQFIGYSANMIRKYLEQSQWIGKSEFLNEYGWRPLPENYWVDYFLTIIIANFGWLAGSLVISLFVILFGTMIFRALNIKNNFGFYITIGTTIYLMINFIINILISMGYVEFFDCKLPFVSFGGTDYIGNAFIVGLFLSVWRRNLIVASDMNSHLNHY
;
A
#
# COMPACT_ATOMS: atom_id res chain seq x y z
N MET A 1 -25.33 -30.33 -31.17
CA MET A 1 -25.34 -30.89 -29.80
C MET A 1 -26.29 -30.01 -28.99
N HIS A 2 -27.30 -30.58 -28.35
CA HIS A 2 -28.14 -29.84 -27.41
C HIS A 2 -27.44 -29.84 -26.05
N TYR A 3 -27.02 -28.68 -25.59
CA TYR A 3 -26.48 -28.50 -24.24
C TYR A 3 -27.63 -28.22 -23.28
N ASN A 4 -27.57 -28.80 -22.08
CA ASN A 4 -28.31 -28.24 -20.95
C ASN A 4 -27.60 -26.96 -20.46
N SER A 5 -28.30 -26.06 -19.77
CA SER A 5 -27.79 -24.80 -19.22
C SER A 5 -26.47 -25.00 -18.46
N ASP A 6 -26.43 -25.98 -17.53
CA ASP A 6 -25.22 -26.27 -16.76
C ASP A 6 -24.02 -26.69 -17.64
N GLU A 7 -24.26 -27.52 -18.66
CA GLU A 7 -23.21 -28.00 -19.56
C GLU A 7 -22.69 -26.86 -20.45
N PHE A 8 -23.59 -26.01 -20.93
CA PHE A 8 -23.24 -24.82 -21.70
C PHE A 8 -22.34 -23.89 -20.90
N VAL A 9 -22.76 -23.50 -19.68
CA VAL A 9 -21.99 -22.59 -18.82
C VAL A 9 -20.65 -23.20 -18.43
N GLN A 10 -20.60 -24.50 -18.15
CA GLN A 10 -19.35 -25.19 -17.87
C GLN A 10 -18.38 -25.12 -19.06
N LYS A 11 -18.85 -25.43 -20.28
CA LYS A 11 -18.01 -25.37 -21.49
C LYS A 11 -17.49 -23.96 -21.77
N VAL A 12 -18.29 -22.92 -21.54
CA VAL A 12 -17.84 -21.52 -21.64
C VAL A 12 -16.71 -21.26 -20.65
N CYS A 13 -16.89 -21.65 -19.38
CA CYS A 13 -15.88 -21.46 -18.32
C CYS A 13 -14.58 -22.22 -18.57
N GLU A 14 -14.64 -23.40 -19.21
CA GLU A 14 -13.45 -24.17 -19.59
C GLU A 14 -12.52 -23.42 -20.56
N GLN A 15 -13.06 -22.50 -21.37
CA GLN A 15 -12.25 -21.67 -22.27
C GLN A 15 -11.58 -20.47 -21.57
N ILE A 16 -12.01 -20.14 -20.34
CA ILE A 16 -11.54 -18.97 -19.61
C ILE A 16 -10.40 -19.37 -18.67
N ARG A 17 -9.19 -18.85 -18.92
CA ARG A 17 -8.00 -19.21 -18.13
C ARG A 17 -8.07 -18.67 -16.70
N PHE A 18 -8.67 -17.50 -16.50
CA PHE A 18 -8.67 -16.84 -15.21
C PHE A 18 -9.82 -17.32 -14.32
N LYS A 19 -9.56 -18.36 -13.52
CA LYS A 19 -10.56 -19.01 -12.64
C LYS A 19 -11.26 -18.06 -11.68
N ALA A 20 -10.64 -16.95 -11.30
CA ALA A 20 -11.28 -15.96 -10.42
C ALA A 20 -12.50 -15.28 -11.08
N ALA A 21 -12.57 -15.24 -12.41
CA ALA A 21 -13.71 -14.68 -13.15
C ALA A 21 -14.87 -15.69 -13.33
N HIS A 22 -14.61 -16.99 -13.13
CA HIS A 22 -15.59 -18.05 -13.43
C HIS A 22 -16.88 -17.90 -12.64
N LYS A 23 -16.79 -17.53 -11.36
CA LYS A 23 -17.98 -17.39 -10.51
C LYS A 23 -18.92 -16.32 -11.05
N GLY A 24 -18.39 -15.13 -11.36
CA GLY A 24 -19.15 -14.02 -11.92
C GLY A 24 -19.79 -14.33 -13.25
N ILE A 25 -18.96 -14.85 -14.17
CA ILE A 25 -19.40 -15.22 -15.52
C ILE A 25 -20.48 -16.31 -15.46
N LYS A 26 -20.32 -17.29 -14.57
CA LYS A 26 -21.32 -18.34 -14.36
C LYS A 26 -22.67 -17.73 -13.94
N GLN A 27 -22.67 -16.85 -12.94
CA GLN A 27 -23.88 -16.18 -12.46
C GLN A 27 -24.55 -15.31 -13.54
N GLU A 28 -23.76 -14.58 -14.33
CA GLU A 28 -24.28 -13.72 -15.41
C GLU A 28 -24.88 -14.55 -16.56
N LEU A 29 -24.21 -15.65 -16.96
CA LEU A 29 -24.72 -16.54 -17.99
C LEU A 29 -25.96 -17.30 -17.54
N GLU A 30 -25.99 -17.79 -16.29
CA GLU A 30 -27.18 -18.42 -15.71
C GLU A 30 -28.36 -17.44 -15.68
N ALA A 31 -28.15 -16.22 -15.21
CA ALA A 31 -29.18 -15.19 -15.18
C ALA A 31 -29.72 -14.86 -16.58
N HIS A 32 -28.85 -14.72 -17.59
CA HIS A 32 -29.30 -14.48 -18.96
C HIS A 32 -30.06 -15.65 -19.57
N ILE A 33 -29.67 -16.89 -19.27
CA ILE A 33 -30.39 -18.08 -19.73
C ILE A 33 -31.77 -18.15 -19.06
N ASP A 34 -31.85 -17.84 -17.77
CA ASP A 34 -33.11 -17.82 -17.02
C ASP A 34 -34.05 -16.73 -17.55
N GLU A 35 -33.56 -15.51 -17.77
CA GLU A 35 -34.34 -14.40 -18.37
C GLU A 35 -34.89 -14.77 -19.77
N ASN A 36 -34.05 -15.34 -20.64
CA ASN A 36 -34.48 -15.79 -21.96
C ASN A 36 -35.51 -16.93 -21.87
N THR A 37 -35.35 -17.83 -20.89
CA THR A 37 -36.29 -18.93 -20.67
C THR A 37 -37.67 -18.39 -20.27
N GLU A 38 -37.72 -17.43 -19.35
CA GLU A 38 -38.97 -16.77 -18.94
C GLU A 38 -39.66 -16.05 -20.10
N GLN A 39 -38.87 -15.38 -20.96
CA GLN A 39 -39.41 -14.73 -22.15
C GLN A 39 -40.06 -15.74 -23.10
N TYR A 40 -39.42 -16.87 -23.38
CA TYR A 40 -40.00 -17.90 -24.25
C TYR A 40 -41.23 -18.57 -23.66
N ILE A 41 -41.30 -18.73 -22.34
CA ILE A 41 -42.51 -19.19 -21.65
C ILE A 41 -43.65 -18.18 -21.84
N ALA A 42 -43.35 -16.87 -21.73
CA ALA A 42 -44.34 -15.82 -21.95
C ALA A 42 -44.84 -15.76 -23.41
N GLU A 43 -44.00 -16.14 -24.37
CA GLU A 43 -44.36 -16.32 -25.79
C GLU A 43 -45.20 -17.60 -26.06
N GLY A 44 -45.47 -18.39 -25.03
CA GLY A 44 -46.36 -19.56 -25.09
C GLY A 44 -45.65 -20.89 -25.32
N LEU A 45 -44.32 -20.95 -25.22
CA LEU A 45 -43.59 -22.22 -25.23
C LEU A 45 -43.74 -22.97 -23.90
N ASP A 46 -43.72 -24.30 -23.95
CA ASP A 46 -43.57 -25.11 -22.75
C ASP A 46 -42.18 -24.89 -22.11
N LYS A 47 -42.10 -25.10 -20.79
CA LYS A 47 -40.90 -24.79 -20.00
C LYS A 47 -39.64 -25.53 -20.47
N GLU A 48 -39.78 -26.76 -20.95
CA GLU A 48 -38.64 -27.59 -21.36
C GLU A 48 -38.10 -27.13 -22.72
N THR A 49 -38.99 -26.90 -23.69
CA THR A 49 -38.65 -26.34 -24.99
C THR A 49 -38.11 -24.91 -24.87
N ALA A 50 -38.67 -24.09 -23.97
CA ALA A 50 -38.20 -22.74 -23.69
C ALA A 50 -36.75 -22.71 -23.19
N ALA A 51 -36.40 -23.60 -22.25
CA ALA A 51 -35.04 -23.70 -21.71
C ALA A 51 -34.03 -24.15 -22.78
N ILE A 52 -34.40 -25.14 -23.60
CA ILE A 52 -33.55 -25.60 -24.72
C ILE A 52 -33.32 -24.46 -25.70
N LYS A 53 -34.38 -23.71 -26.05
CA LYS A 53 -34.30 -22.58 -26.97
C LYS A 53 -33.48 -21.43 -26.41
N ALA A 54 -33.58 -21.15 -25.10
CA ALA A 54 -32.78 -20.14 -24.40
C ALA A 54 -31.28 -20.46 -24.43
N VAL A 55 -30.89 -21.72 -24.24
CA VAL A 55 -29.48 -22.13 -24.37
C VAL A 55 -29.00 -22.03 -25.82
N GLN A 56 -29.84 -22.41 -26.78
CA GLN A 56 -29.51 -22.30 -28.21
C GLN A 56 -29.33 -20.85 -28.67
N SER A 57 -30.14 -19.91 -28.14
CA SER A 57 -30.04 -18.50 -28.49
C SER A 57 -28.76 -17.84 -27.97
N MET A 58 -28.06 -18.44 -27.01
CA MET A 58 -26.78 -17.93 -26.51
C MET A 58 -25.66 -18.04 -27.55
N GLY A 59 -25.68 -19.05 -28.43
CA GLY A 59 -24.66 -19.28 -29.46
C GLY A 59 -23.70 -20.43 -29.13
N ASP A 60 -22.48 -20.42 -29.70
CA ASP A 60 -21.47 -21.45 -29.46
C ASP A 60 -20.69 -21.19 -28.16
N PRO A 61 -20.73 -22.11 -27.16
CA PRO A 61 -20.01 -21.93 -25.90
C PRO A 61 -18.49 -21.78 -26.07
N ILE A 62 -17.88 -22.35 -27.11
CA ILE A 62 -16.44 -22.25 -27.34
C ILE A 62 -16.06 -20.84 -27.80
N GLU A 63 -16.82 -20.28 -28.74
CA GLU A 63 -16.59 -18.93 -29.27
C GLU A 63 -16.82 -17.88 -28.18
N ILE A 64 -17.95 -17.98 -27.46
CA ILE A 64 -18.30 -17.09 -26.34
C ILE A 64 -17.23 -17.16 -25.25
N GLY A 65 -16.80 -18.37 -24.87
CA GLY A 65 -15.73 -18.56 -23.89
C GLY A 65 -14.39 -17.95 -24.34
N GLY A 66 -14.09 -18.01 -25.64
CA GLY A 66 -12.92 -17.37 -26.24
C GLY A 66 -12.95 -15.85 -26.12
N GLU A 67 -14.08 -15.21 -26.42
CA GLU A 67 -14.28 -13.76 -26.28
C GLU A 67 -14.26 -13.32 -24.82
N LEU A 68 -14.97 -14.03 -23.94
CA LEU A 68 -14.95 -13.76 -22.50
C LEU A 68 -13.55 -13.91 -21.90
N ASN A 69 -12.76 -14.88 -22.37
CA ASN A 69 -11.37 -15.04 -21.96
C ASN A 69 -10.47 -13.87 -22.41
N LYS A 70 -10.76 -13.19 -23.53
CA LYS A 70 -10.03 -11.98 -23.94
C LYS A 70 -10.35 -10.80 -23.02
N ILE A 71 -11.60 -10.65 -22.62
CA ILE A 71 -12.08 -9.55 -21.78
C ILE A 71 -11.62 -9.73 -20.32
N HIS A 72 -11.67 -10.95 -19.78
CA HIS A 72 -11.38 -11.26 -18.38
C HIS A 72 -9.92 -11.63 -18.09
N LYS A 73 -8.95 -11.19 -18.91
CA LYS A 73 -7.53 -11.48 -18.66
C LYS A 73 -7.04 -10.74 -17.42
N PRO A 74 -6.21 -11.39 -16.57
CA PRO A 74 -5.61 -10.71 -15.43
C PRO A 74 -4.68 -9.60 -15.91
N GLN A 75 -4.97 -8.36 -15.49
CA GLN A 75 -4.14 -7.21 -15.84
C GLN A 75 -3.00 -7.06 -14.84
N THR A 76 -1.79 -6.77 -15.33
CA THR A 76 -0.63 -6.51 -14.46
C THR A 76 -0.02 -5.18 -14.86
N GLU A 77 0.25 -4.34 -13.86
CA GLU A 77 0.93 -3.07 -14.06
C GLU A 77 2.44 -3.26 -14.06
N TRP A 78 2.97 -3.61 -15.23
CA TRP A 78 4.40 -3.81 -15.43
C TRP A 78 5.23 -2.58 -15.10
N GLY A 79 4.69 -1.37 -15.31
CA GLY A 79 5.37 -0.13 -14.95
C GLY A 79 5.69 -0.04 -13.45
N VAL A 80 4.75 -0.43 -12.59
CA VAL A 80 4.95 -0.45 -11.13
C VAL A 80 6.04 -1.45 -10.74
N ILE A 81 5.99 -2.65 -11.32
CA ILE A 81 6.99 -3.70 -11.06
C ILE A 81 8.37 -3.26 -11.53
N ALA A 82 8.47 -2.70 -12.74
CA ALA A 82 9.73 -2.22 -13.31
C ALA A 82 10.34 -1.10 -12.45
N SER A 83 9.55 -0.12 -12.02
CA SER A 83 10.02 0.95 -11.13
C SER A 83 10.58 0.40 -9.83
N ILE A 84 9.93 -0.59 -9.21
CA ILE A 84 10.39 -1.19 -7.95
C ILE A 84 11.67 -1.98 -8.14
N ILE A 85 11.78 -2.75 -9.22
CA ILE A 85 13.01 -3.49 -9.55
C ILE A 85 14.17 -2.51 -9.74
N LEU A 86 13.96 -1.43 -10.50
CA LEU A 86 14.97 -0.39 -10.72
C LEU A 86 15.39 0.29 -9.42
N LEU A 87 14.43 0.71 -8.58
CA LEU A 87 14.70 1.31 -7.27
C LEU A 87 15.48 0.34 -6.34
N THR A 88 15.13 -0.94 -6.36
CA THR A 88 15.81 -1.98 -5.57
C THR A 88 17.24 -2.19 -6.05
N ILE A 89 17.46 -2.28 -7.37
CA ILE A 89 18.80 -2.42 -7.96
C ILE A 89 19.65 -1.20 -7.62
N LEU A 90 19.11 0.02 -7.71
CA LEU A 90 19.82 1.24 -7.34
C LEU A 90 20.17 1.28 -5.85
N GLY A 91 19.25 0.88 -4.98
CA GLY A 91 19.49 0.80 -3.53
C GLY A 91 20.58 -0.20 -3.17
N ILE A 92 20.47 -1.43 -3.67
CA ILE A 92 21.48 -2.48 -3.46
C ILE A 92 22.82 -2.05 -4.06
N GLY A 93 22.83 -1.58 -5.31
CA GLY A 93 24.03 -1.09 -5.98
C GLY A 93 24.74 -0.01 -5.16
N THR A 94 24.00 0.99 -4.68
CA THR A 94 24.53 2.01 -3.76
C THR A 94 25.23 1.37 -2.57
N MET A 95 24.61 0.40 -1.88
CA MET A 95 25.23 -0.25 -0.72
C MET A 95 26.53 -1.01 -1.04
N PHE A 96 26.77 -1.40 -2.29
CA PHE A 96 28.05 -2.04 -2.67
C PHE A 96 29.14 -1.02 -3.03
N PHE A 97 28.77 0.19 -3.46
CA PHE A 97 29.72 1.17 -4.00
C PHE A 97 30.14 2.29 -3.03
N ILE A 98 29.43 2.47 -1.90
CA ILE A 98 29.70 3.57 -0.96
C ILE A 98 30.80 3.28 0.08
N GLY A 99 31.26 2.03 0.21
CA GLY A 99 32.42 1.67 1.05
C GLY A 99 32.13 1.63 2.56
N GLU A 100 33.01 2.19 3.39
CA GLU A 100 32.87 2.16 4.84
C GLU A 100 31.89 3.23 5.34
N LEU A 101 30.89 2.78 6.11
CA LEU A 101 30.04 3.63 6.94
C LEU A 101 30.52 3.52 8.40
N PRO A 102 30.09 4.43 9.30
CA PRO A 102 30.47 4.33 10.72
C PRO A 102 30.02 3.01 11.40
N PHE A 103 29.11 2.25 10.77
CA PHE A 103 28.59 0.93 11.23
C PHE A 103 29.27 -0.27 10.55
N GLY A 104 30.38 -0.04 9.85
CA GLY A 104 31.10 -1.04 9.10
C GLY A 104 30.82 -1.00 7.61
N ASN A 105 31.26 -2.06 6.93
CA ASN A 105 31.23 -2.10 5.47
C ASN A 105 29.79 -2.14 4.93
N SER A 106 29.45 -1.15 4.10
CA SER A 106 28.13 -1.02 3.47
C SER A 106 27.70 -2.26 2.68
N SER A 107 28.64 -3.00 2.09
CA SER A 107 28.37 -4.21 1.32
C SER A 107 27.71 -5.33 2.13
N ILE A 108 27.95 -5.39 3.45
CA ILE A 108 27.27 -6.35 4.34
C ILE A 108 25.77 -6.05 4.40
N PHE A 109 25.40 -4.77 4.43
CA PHE A 109 24.00 -4.36 4.36
C PHE A 109 23.41 -4.64 2.98
N GLY A 110 24.20 -4.46 1.91
CA GLY A 110 23.83 -4.86 0.54
C GLY A 110 23.51 -6.35 0.42
N LEU A 111 24.35 -7.23 0.98
CA LEU A 111 24.10 -8.68 1.02
C LEU A 111 22.82 -9.03 1.79
N ARG A 112 22.61 -8.40 2.96
CA ARG A 112 21.37 -8.59 3.74
C ARG A 112 20.15 -8.07 2.98
N GLN A 113 20.29 -6.95 2.28
CA GLN A 113 19.23 -6.37 1.47
C GLN A 113 18.81 -7.32 0.34
N ILE A 114 19.75 -8.00 -0.33
CA ILE A 114 19.43 -9.03 -1.34
C ILE A 114 18.53 -10.11 -0.73
N VAL A 115 18.87 -10.62 0.47
CA VAL A 115 18.05 -11.64 1.14
C VAL A 115 16.65 -11.10 1.44
N TYR A 116 16.52 -9.88 1.99
CA TYR A 116 15.22 -9.26 2.24
C TYR A 116 14.45 -8.96 0.96
N SER A 117 15.14 -8.63 -0.14
CA SER A 117 14.54 -8.42 -1.45
C SER A 117 13.95 -9.70 -2.03
N LEU A 118 14.61 -10.84 -1.85
CA LEU A 118 14.09 -12.16 -2.23
C LEU A 118 12.85 -12.54 -1.41
N PHE A 119 12.89 -12.35 -0.08
CA PHE A 119 11.70 -12.56 0.77
C PHE A 119 10.57 -11.60 0.39
N GLY A 120 10.88 -10.34 0.14
CA GLY A 120 9.92 -9.34 -0.32
C GLY A 120 9.28 -9.73 -1.64
N LEU A 121 10.04 -10.29 -2.59
CA LEU A 121 9.50 -10.79 -3.86
C LEU A 121 8.50 -11.92 -3.64
N VAL A 122 8.79 -12.86 -2.74
CA VAL A 122 7.86 -13.94 -2.36
C VAL A 122 6.57 -13.36 -1.76
N VAL A 123 6.69 -12.38 -0.86
CA VAL A 123 5.53 -11.70 -0.25
C VAL A 123 4.72 -10.91 -1.29
N LEU A 124 5.39 -10.18 -2.19
CA LEU A 124 4.74 -9.45 -3.27
C LEU A 124 3.97 -10.39 -4.19
N MET A 125 4.59 -11.49 -4.61
CA MET A 125 3.95 -12.50 -5.45
C MET A 125 2.78 -13.18 -4.73
N GLY A 126 2.96 -13.52 -3.45
CA GLY A 126 1.89 -14.06 -2.61
C GLY A 126 0.69 -13.12 -2.55
N MET A 127 0.92 -11.83 -2.31
CA MET A 127 -0.13 -10.83 -2.23
C MET A 127 -0.77 -10.53 -3.59
N TYR A 128 0.01 -10.46 -4.67
CA TYR A 128 -0.49 -10.32 -6.04
C TYR A 128 -1.45 -11.45 -6.44
N LEU A 129 -1.13 -12.68 -6.01
CA LEU A 129 -1.99 -13.84 -6.23
C LEU A 129 -3.17 -13.90 -5.26
N PHE A 130 -3.00 -13.40 -4.04
CA PHE A 130 -4.04 -13.38 -3.00
C PHE A 130 -5.27 -12.59 -3.44
N ASP A 131 -6.46 -13.04 -3.04
CA ASP A 131 -7.72 -12.34 -3.31
C ASP A 131 -7.99 -11.28 -2.24
N TYR A 132 -7.74 -10.01 -2.59
CA TYR A 132 -7.89 -8.89 -1.67
C TYR A 132 -9.32 -8.75 -1.12
N THR A 133 -10.35 -9.24 -1.81
CA THR A 133 -11.75 -9.13 -1.34
C THR A 133 -11.97 -9.87 -0.02
N LYS A 134 -11.15 -10.90 0.27
CA LYS A 134 -11.18 -11.61 1.56
C LYS A 134 -10.83 -10.69 2.74
N LEU A 135 -10.02 -9.65 2.51
CA LEU A 135 -9.66 -8.69 3.56
C LEU A 135 -10.88 -7.92 4.08
N TYR A 136 -11.89 -7.71 3.23
CA TYR A 136 -13.15 -7.11 3.63
C TYR A 136 -13.91 -7.98 4.64
N LYS A 137 -13.98 -9.30 4.37
CA LYS A 137 -14.67 -10.27 5.24
C LYS A 137 -13.96 -10.45 6.59
N TYR A 138 -12.64 -10.54 6.60
CA TYR A 138 -11.84 -10.85 7.79
C TYR A 138 -11.31 -9.61 8.53
N ASN A 139 -11.82 -8.41 8.21
CA ASN A 139 -11.25 -7.15 8.70
C ASN A 139 -11.13 -7.05 10.24
N LYS A 140 -12.13 -7.49 11.00
CA LYS A 140 -12.12 -7.46 12.48
C LYS A 140 -11.08 -8.41 13.06
N VAL A 141 -10.89 -9.58 12.44
CA VAL A 141 -9.87 -10.55 12.83
C VAL A 141 -8.48 -10.00 12.53
N ILE A 142 -8.31 -9.35 11.38
CA ILE A 142 -7.05 -8.65 11.02
C ILE A 142 -6.77 -7.53 12.03
N PHE A 143 -7.76 -6.73 12.40
CA PHE A 143 -7.59 -5.67 13.40
C PHE A 143 -7.21 -6.24 14.78
N ALA A 144 -7.96 -7.25 15.26
CA ALA A 144 -7.71 -7.87 16.56
C ALA A 144 -6.34 -8.55 16.62
N SER A 145 -5.93 -9.24 15.56
CA SER A 145 -4.58 -9.85 15.50
C SER A 145 -3.47 -8.80 15.48
N GLY A 146 -3.70 -7.62 14.90
CA GLY A 146 -2.77 -6.49 15.00
C GLY A 146 -2.63 -5.98 16.45
N ILE A 147 -3.74 -5.88 17.19
CA ILE A 147 -3.71 -5.53 18.62
C ILE A 147 -2.94 -6.59 19.42
N VAL A 148 -3.24 -7.88 19.21
CA VAL A 148 -2.55 -8.98 19.88
C VAL A 148 -1.05 -8.94 19.59
N LEU A 149 -0.66 -8.72 18.34
CA LEU A 149 0.74 -8.62 17.95
C LEU A 149 1.43 -7.43 18.61
N THR A 150 0.75 -6.28 18.71
CA THR A 150 1.25 -5.12 19.47
C THR A 150 1.47 -5.49 20.94
N ILE A 151 0.49 -6.10 21.60
CA ILE A 151 0.59 -6.52 23.01
C ILE A 151 1.76 -7.48 23.20
N ILE A 152 1.89 -8.51 22.35
CA ILE A 152 3.00 -9.46 22.38
C ILE A 152 4.34 -8.72 22.27
N THR A 153 4.43 -7.74 21.37
CA THR A 153 5.66 -6.97 21.17
C THR A 153 5.98 -6.09 22.38
N VAL A 154 4.98 -5.50 23.02
CA VAL A 154 5.20 -4.68 24.23
C VAL A 154 5.65 -5.55 25.41
N LEU A 155 5.12 -6.76 25.55
CA LEU A 155 5.44 -7.65 26.67
C LEU A 155 6.76 -8.41 26.49
N PHE A 156 7.09 -8.80 25.26
CA PHE A 156 8.22 -9.70 24.96
C PHE A 156 9.24 -9.14 23.97
N GLY A 157 9.03 -7.91 23.50
CA GLY A 157 9.92 -7.26 22.55
C GLY A 157 11.24 -6.85 23.18
N ILE A 158 12.28 -6.82 22.34
CA ILE A 158 13.61 -6.35 22.69
C ILE A 158 13.71 -4.91 22.19
N GLU A 159 14.07 -4.00 23.08
CA GLU A 159 14.30 -2.60 22.72
C GLU A 159 15.66 -2.43 22.05
N LYS A 160 15.67 -1.73 20.91
CA LYS A 160 16.89 -1.30 20.22
C LYS A 160 16.66 0.09 19.63
N ASN A 161 17.52 1.04 20.00
CA ASN A 161 17.46 2.44 19.55
C ASN A 161 16.06 3.07 19.77
N GLY A 162 15.45 2.81 20.93
CA GLY A 162 14.11 3.33 21.28
C GLY A 162 12.94 2.67 20.54
N SER A 163 13.18 1.61 19.76
CA SER A 163 12.13 0.85 19.06
C SER A 163 12.05 -0.59 19.58
N LEU A 164 10.85 -1.13 19.67
CA LEU A 164 10.65 -2.53 20.04
C LEU A 164 10.71 -3.47 18.83
N PHE A 165 11.44 -4.57 18.99
CA PHE A 165 11.56 -5.63 17.99
C PHE A 165 11.18 -6.97 18.59
N LEU A 166 10.44 -7.78 17.84
CA LEU A 166 10.18 -9.17 18.20
C LEU A 166 11.24 -10.07 17.55
N ARG A 167 11.88 -10.94 18.34
CA ARG A 167 12.88 -11.90 17.84
C ARG A 167 12.22 -13.26 17.62
N ILE A 168 12.20 -13.73 16.38
CA ILE A 168 11.65 -15.04 16.00
C ILE A 168 12.73 -15.83 15.27
N GLY A 169 13.17 -16.95 15.84
CA GLY A 169 14.08 -17.90 15.15
C GLY A 169 15.38 -17.28 14.62
N GLY A 170 15.91 -16.25 15.28
CA GLY A 170 17.12 -15.53 14.85
C GLY A 170 16.88 -14.27 14.01
N ILE A 171 15.66 -14.03 13.55
CA ILE A 171 15.26 -12.84 12.79
C ILE A 171 14.63 -11.81 13.75
N THR A 172 15.04 -10.55 13.65
CA THR A 172 14.41 -9.43 14.37
C THR A 172 13.40 -8.75 13.48
N CYS A 173 12.15 -8.68 13.92
CA CYS A 173 11.04 -8.07 13.19
C CYS A 173 10.52 -6.84 13.94
N ARG A 174 10.39 -5.70 13.25
CA ARG A 174 9.75 -4.52 13.81
C ARG A 174 8.25 -4.59 13.55
N THR A 175 7.53 -5.23 14.47
CA THR A 175 6.10 -5.59 14.32
C THR A 175 5.17 -4.39 14.15
N VAL A 176 5.55 -3.20 14.62
CA VAL A 176 4.77 -1.96 14.45
C VAL A 176 4.49 -1.64 12.97
N TYR A 177 5.42 -2.01 12.07
CA TYR A 177 5.21 -1.86 10.63
C TYR A 177 4.13 -2.80 10.09
N ILE A 178 4.05 -4.01 10.64
CA ILE A 178 3.03 -4.99 10.25
C ILE A 178 1.67 -4.57 10.82
N CYS A 179 1.63 -4.19 12.10
CA CYS A 179 0.39 -3.78 12.78
C CYS A 179 -0.28 -2.59 12.08
N ASN A 180 0.47 -1.57 11.66
CA ASN A 180 -0.15 -0.42 11.00
C ASN A 180 -0.82 -0.78 9.66
N LEU A 181 -0.25 -1.73 8.90
CA LEU A 181 -0.83 -2.19 7.64
C LEU A 181 -2.09 -3.01 7.88
N MET A 182 -2.09 -3.85 8.90
CA MET A 182 -3.28 -4.60 9.35
C MET A 182 -4.40 -3.64 9.76
N PHE A 183 -4.08 -2.62 10.55
CA PHE A 183 -5.04 -1.59 10.96
C PHE A 183 -5.57 -0.80 9.76
N MET A 184 -4.71 -0.36 8.86
CA MET A 184 -5.10 0.38 7.66
C MET A 184 -6.09 -0.42 6.80
N VAL A 185 -5.76 -1.67 6.48
CA VAL A 185 -6.65 -2.55 5.68
C VAL A 185 -7.99 -2.76 6.39
N ALA A 186 -7.97 -2.98 7.71
CA ALA A 186 -9.20 -3.19 8.47
C ALA A 186 -10.07 -1.94 8.54
N ILE A 187 -9.48 -0.76 8.76
CA ILE A 187 -10.16 0.53 8.76
C ILE A 187 -10.80 0.80 7.40
N ILE A 188 -10.10 0.54 6.30
CA ILE A 188 -10.66 0.70 4.95
C ILE A 188 -11.88 -0.22 4.74
N ALA A 189 -11.83 -1.45 5.24
CA ALA A 189 -12.98 -2.34 5.14
C ALA A 189 -14.17 -1.88 6.01
N GLU A 190 -13.94 -1.41 7.23
CA GLU A 190 -15.02 -0.85 8.07
C GLU A 190 -15.56 0.48 7.51
N LEU A 191 -14.72 1.30 6.88
CA LEU A 191 -15.15 2.50 6.17
C LEU A 191 -16.23 2.16 5.15
N ILE A 192 -16.03 1.13 4.33
CA ILE A 192 -17.03 0.69 3.35
C ILE A 192 -18.33 0.20 3.99
N LYS A 193 -18.27 -0.50 5.13
CA LYS A 193 -19.48 -0.99 5.83
C LYS A 193 -20.37 0.12 6.38
N TYR A 194 -19.76 1.25 6.77
CA TYR A 194 -20.48 2.42 7.30
C TYR A 194 -20.75 3.48 6.23
N LYS A 195 -20.80 3.09 4.96
CA LYS A 195 -21.26 3.97 3.88
C LYS A 195 -22.69 4.43 4.14
N ASP A 196 -22.95 5.70 3.85
CA ASP A 196 -24.28 6.32 3.95
C ASP A 196 -24.87 6.30 5.38
N SER A 197 -24.04 6.03 6.40
CA SER A 197 -24.42 6.00 7.82
C SER A 197 -24.29 7.38 8.51
N GLY A 198 -24.04 8.43 7.73
CA GLY A 198 -23.96 9.81 8.20
C GLY A 198 -22.97 10.06 9.34
N ARG A 199 -23.37 10.91 10.30
CA ARG A 199 -22.59 11.22 11.52
C ARG A 199 -22.13 9.98 12.29
N VAL A 200 -23.01 8.99 12.43
CA VAL A 200 -22.75 7.79 13.21
C VAL A 200 -21.64 6.96 12.57
N GLY A 201 -21.67 6.83 11.24
CA GLY A 201 -20.60 6.18 10.47
C GLY A 201 -19.26 6.89 10.67
N PHE A 202 -19.24 8.21 10.53
CA PHE A 202 -18.02 9.01 10.71
C PHE A 202 -17.40 8.84 12.11
N LEU A 203 -18.21 8.93 13.17
CA LEU A 203 -17.73 8.77 14.54
C LEU A 203 -17.22 7.35 14.82
N LYS A 204 -17.88 6.31 14.32
CA LYS A 204 -17.44 4.91 14.49
C LYS A 204 -16.10 4.66 13.82
N ILE A 205 -15.90 5.17 12.60
CA ILE A 205 -14.62 5.02 11.89
C ILE A 205 -13.54 5.86 12.57
N GLY A 206 -13.87 7.08 13.01
CA GLY A 206 -12.97 7.91 13.81
C GLY A 206 -12.49 7.21 15.09
N LEU A 207 -13.39 6.50 15.78
CA LEU A 207 -13.05 5.69 16.95
C LEU A 207 -12.15 4.50 16.58
N PHE A 208 -12.39 3.84 15.44
CA PHE A 208 -11.52 2.76 14.93
C PHE A 208 -10.11 3.27 14.61
N CYS A 209 -10.00 4.44 13.97
CA CYS A 209 -8.72 5.11 13.73
C CYS A 209 -8.02 5.45 15.05
N ALA A 210 -8.75 6.02 16.02
CA ALA A 210 -8.21 6.36 17.33
C ALA A 210 -7.71 5.11 18.07
N ALA A 211 -8.44 3.99 18.03
CA ALA A 211 -8.01 2.73 18.62
C ALA A 211 -6.74 2.17 17.96
N ALA A 212 -6.63 2.25 16.62
CA ALA A 212 -5.42 1.86 15.91
C ALA A 212 -4.21 2.73 16.31
N LEU A 213 -4.39 4.06 16.36
CA LEU A 213 -3.34 4.99 16.76
C LEU A 213 -2.93 4.77 18.23
N ALA A 214 -3.89 4.54 19.13
CA ALA A 214 -3.62 4.21 20.53
C ALA A 214 -2.80 2.92 20.66
N ALA A 215 -3.15 1.87 19.93
CA ALA A 215 -2.35 0.64 19.89
C ALA A 215 -0.92 0.92 19.40
N LEU A 216 -0.75 1.74 18.36
CA LEU A 216 0.57 2.10 17.85
C LEU A 216 1.39 2.94 18.85
N ILE A 217 0.77 3.73 19.72
CA ILE A 217 1.47 4.52 20.77
C ILE A 217 2.13 3.62 21.83
N PHE A 218 1.52 2.47 22.15
CA PHE A 218 2.10 1.53 23.12
C PHE A 218 3.38 0.86 22.60
N ASN A 219 3.54 0.78 21.28
CA ASN A 219 4.85 0.55 20.70
C ASN A 219 5.54 1.93 20.70
N PRO A 220 6.70 2.16 21.35
CA PRO A 220 7.28 3.49 21.58
C PRO A 220 7.84 4.14 20.29
N TYR A 221 7.00 4.29 19.27
CA TYR A 221 7.33 4.64 17.91
C TYR A 221 6.36 5.72 17.41
N PHE A 222 6.40 6.86 18.08
CA PHE A 222 5.47 7.98 17.90
C PHE A 222 5.45 8.55 16.46
N ASN A 223 6.54 8.43 15.70
CA ASN A 223 6.62 8.98 14.34
C ASN A 223 5.66 8.28 13.38
N LEU A 224 5.56 6.95 13.48
CA LEU A 224 4.61 6.17 12.67
C LEU A 224 3.16 6.49 13.04
N VAL A 225 2.88 6.80 14.31
CA VAL A 225 1.55 7.25 14.73
C VAL A 225 1.15 8.50 13.95
N PHE A 226 2.05 9.48 13.85
CA PHE A 226 1.80 10.70 13.10
C PHE A 226 1.64 10.45 11.59
N ILE A 227 2.47 9.57 11.01
CA ILE A 227 2.34 9.15 9.60
C ILE A 227 0.98 8.50 9.35
N MET A 228 0.59 7.56 10.20
CA MET A 228 -0.69 6.88 10.07
C MET A 228 -1.88 7.81 10.30
N LEU A 229 -1.75 8.80 11.19
CA LEU A 229 -2.75 9.85 11.35
C LEU A 229 -2.96 10.61 10.02
N ILE A 230 -1.88 11.03 9.35
CA ILE A 230 -1.98 11.70 8.04
C ILE A 230 -2.60 10.77 7.02
N VAL A 231 -2.17 9.50 6.94
CA VAL A 231 -2.74 8.50 6.02
C VAL A 231 -4.24 8.35 6.23
N TYR A 232 -4.69 8.15 7.47
CA TYR A 232 -6.11 7.99 7.79
C TYR A 232 -6.93 9.23 7.47
N VAL A 233 -6.40 10.42 7.76
CA VAL A 233 -7.08 11.67 7.43
C VAL A 233 -7.22 11.83 5.93
N ILE A 234 -6.21 11.53 5.11
CA ILE A 234 -6.36 11.64 3.66
C ILE A 234 -7.38 10.62 3.13
N ILE A 235 -7.35 9.36 3.62
CA ILE A 235 -8.35 8.35 3.24
C ILE A 235 -9.77 8.83 3.58
N LEU A 236 -9.97 9.35 4.78
CA LEU A 236 -11.25 9.90 5.22
C LEU A 236 -11.64 11.16 4.43
N THR A 237 -10.68 12.00 4.04
CA THR A 237 -10.96 13.20 3.24
C THR A 237 -11.48 12.77 1.87
N VAL A 238 -10.86 11.76 1.25
CA VAL A 238 -11.35 11.17 0.00
C VAL A 238 -12.76 10.58 0.19
N ALA A 239 -13.05 9.95 1.34
CA ALA A 239 -14.39 9.45 1.66
C ALA A 239 -15.44 10.56 1.80
N VAL A 240 -15.10 11.65 2.47
CA VAL A 240 -15.97 12.83 2.58
C VAL A 240 -16.22 13.46 1.20
N ILE A 241 -15.19 13.60 0.36
CA ILE A 241 -15.32 14.15 -1.00
C ILE A 241 -16.21 13.25 -1.89
N LYS A 242 -16.10 11.92 -1.74
CA LYS A 242 -16.94 10.93 -2.43
C LYS A 242 -18.35 10.77 -1.83
N LYS A 243 -18.76 11.66 -0.91
CA LYS A 243 -20.09 11.66 -0.28
C LYS A 243 -20.43 10.33 0.42
N HIS A 244 -19.42 9.69 1.00
CA HIS A 244 -19.59 8.46 1.77
C HIS A 244 -20.31 8.69 3.11
N PHE A 245 -20.34 9.95 3.56
CA PHE A 245 -21.05 10.44 4.74
C PHE A 245 -21.99 11.60 4.33
N ASP A 246 -22.76 12.12 5.29
CA ASP A 246 -23.71 13.22 5.08
C ASP A 246 -23.05 14.47 4.47
N ASP A 247 -23.37 14.77 3.21
CA ASP A 247 -22.79 15.90 2.47
C ASP A 247 -23.09 17.26 3.13
N LYS A 248 -24.25 17.39 3.79
CA LYS A 248 -24.65 18.60 4.55
C LYS A 248 -23.64 18.98 5.64
N GLN A 249 -22.85 18.04 6.13
CA GLN A 249 -21.92 18.24 7.25
C GLN A 249 -20.46 18.11 6.84
N ARG A 250 -20.18 18.05 5.54
CA ARG A 250 -18.85 17.89 4.97
C ARG A 250 -17.80 18.78 5.64
N TRP A 251 -18.09 20.07 5.80
CA TRP A 251 -17.16 21.01 6.42
C TRP A 251 -16.93 20.74 7.91
N GLY A 252 -17.95 20.25 8.63
CA GLY A 252 -17.79 19.81 10.02
C GLY A 252 -16.81 18.64 10.15
N TYR A 253 -16.95 17.63 9.29
CA TYR A 253 -16.03 16.47 9.27
C TYR A 253 -14.59 16.90 8.95
N LEU A 254 -14.40 17.72 7.92
CA LEU A 254 -13.07 18.19 7.53
C LEU A 254 -12.42 19.04 8.63
N SER A 255 -13.17 19.96 9.25
CA SER A 255 -12.66 20.78 10.35
C SER A 255 -12.19 19.95 11.54
N ILE A 256 -12.92 18.89 11.92
CA ILE A 256 -12.50 17.98 12.99
C ILE A 256 -11.20 17.28 12.60
N MET A 257 -11.12 16.70 11.39
CA MET A 257 -9.97 15.92 10.94
C MET A 257 -8.69 16.76 10.86
N TYR A 258 -8.76 17.92 10.21
CA TYR A 258 -7.61 18.82 10.09
C TYR A 258 -7.30 19.52 11.41
N GLY A 259 -8.28 19.73 12.28
CA GLY A 259 -8.06 20.17 13.65
C GLY A 259 -7.22 19.17 14.46
N VAL A 260 -7.50 17.86 14.34
CA VAL A 260 -6.69 16.81 14.99
C VAL A 260 -5.27 16.77 14.44
N ILE A 261 -5.08 16.90 13.11
CA ILE A 261 -3.74 17.02 12.53
C ILE A 261 -3.02 18.25 13.07
N PHE A 262 -3.69 19.40 13.10
CA PHE A 262 -3.09 20.66 13.54
C PHE A 262 -2.66 20.60 15.01
N ILE A 263 -3.53 20.10 15.90
CA ILE A 263 -3.20 19.89 17.32
C ILE A 263 -2.02 18.93 17.46
N SER A 264 -2.04 17.81 16.71
CA SER A 264 -0.92 16.86 16.72
C SER A 264 0.37 17.53 16.27
N PHE A 265 0.34 18.30 15.18
CA PHE A 265 1.48 19.05 14.69
C PHE A 265 2.03 20.03 15.73
N LEU A 266 1.18 20.73 16.50
CA LEU A 266 1.63 21.60 17.59
C LEU A 266 2.40 20.83 18.67
N VAL A 267 1.94 19.62 19.02
CA VAL A 267 2.62 18.73 19.98
C VAL A 267 3.96 18.24 19.41
N PHE A 268 4.02 17.94 18.12
CA PHE A 268 5.22 17.42 17.47
C PHE A 268 6.19 18.49 16.96
N LYS A 269 5.80 19.77 16.94
CA LYS A 269 6.57 20.87 16.30
C LYS A 269 8.02 20.93 16.77
N SER A 270 8.28 20.74 18.07
CA SER A 270 9.63 20.76 18.65
C SER A 270 10.51 19.61 18.19
N LYS A 271 9.93 18.49 17.73
CA LYS A 271 10.64 17.37 17.11
C LYS A 271 10.76 17.49 15.59
N ILE A 272 9.81 18.17 14.94
CA ILE A 272 9.73 18.30 13.47
C ILE A 272 10.64 19.42 12.95
N VAL A 273 10.65 20.56 13.63
CA VAL A 273 11.28 21.79 13.12
C VAL A 273 12.46 22.14 14.02
N SER A 274 13.63 21.60 13.70
CA SER A 274 14.91 21.99 14.32
C SER A 274 15.57 23.18 13.60
N ILE A 275 14.79 24.00 12.90
CA ILE A 275 15.29 25.03 11.96
C ILE A 275 16.14 26.13 12.62
N ASN A 276 16.26 26.22 13.95
CA ASN A 276 17.08 27.29 14.55
C ASN A 276 17.60 27.03 15.98
N ASP A 277 17.62 25.79 16.46
CA ASP A 277 18.04 25.54 17.84
C ASP A 277 19.54 25.22 17.87
N ASN A 278 20.38 26.19 18.23
CA ASN A 278 21.84 26.06 18.38
C ASN A 278 22.27 25.13 19.54
N SER A 279 21.37 24.33 20.08
CA SER A 279 21.69 23.35 21.11
C SER A 279 22.62 22.27 20.51
N GLN A 280 23.65 21.86 21.26
CA GLN A 280 24.67 20.90 20.80
C GLN A 280 24.14 19.53 20.31
N PHE A 281 22.86 19.21 20.54
CA PHE A 281 22.27 17.90 20.25
C PHE A 281 21.10 17.90 19.27
N ILE A 282 20.31 18.98 19.18
CA ILE A 282 19.17 19.10 18.24
C ILE A 282 19.64 19.93 17.05
N GLY A 283 19.48 19.44 15.82
CA GLY A 283 19.96 20.12 14.61
C GLY A 283 21.39 19.79 14.17
N TYR A 284 22.19 19.08 14.97
CA TYR A 284 23.52 18.63 14.52
C TYR A 284 23.42 17.74 13.28
N SER A 285 22.52 16.74 13.34
CA SER A 285 22.26 15.80 12.25
C SER A 285 21.84 16.54 10.98
N ALA A 286 20.86 17.42 11.06
CA ALA A 286 20.39 18.25 9.95
C ALA A 286 21.51 19.13 9.38
N ASN A 287 22.33 19.75 10.24
CA ASN A 287 23.44 20.59 9.79
C ASN A 287 24.54 19.79 9.08
N MET A 288 24.87 18.58 9.57
CA MET A 288 25.83 17.71 8.87
C MET A 288 25.27 17.26 7.52
N ILE A 289 24.00 16.85 7.48
CA ILE A 289 23.32 16.46 6.23
C ILE A 289 23.31 17.60 5.21
N ARG A 290 23.01 18.83 5.64
CA ARG A 290 23.08 20.01 4.78
C ARG A 290 24.49 20.26 4.26
N LYS A 291 25.54 20.12 5.08
CA LYS A 291 26.94 20.24 4.61
C LYS A 291 27.30 19.22 3.53
N TYR A 292 26.88 17.96 3.68
CA TYR A 292 27.07 16.96 2.61
C TYR A 292 26.41 17.40 1.30
N LEU A 293 25.18 17.91 1.36
CA LEU A 293 24.41 18.37 0.19
C LEU A 293 24.96 19.64 -0.44
N GLU A 294 25.29 20.65 0.36
CA GLU A 294 25.83 21.94 -0.09
C GLU A 294 27.14 21.77 -0.87
N GLN A 295 27.97 20.82 -0.44
CA GLN A 295 29.25 20.50 -1.10
C GLN A 295 29.15 19.32 -2.08
N SER A 296 27.93 18.87 -2.41
CA SER A 296 27.71 17.83 -3.42
C SER A 296 27.78 18.39 -4.83
N GLN A 297 28.50 17.68 -5.69
CA GLN A 297 28.65 18.01 -7.10
C GLN A 297 27.42 17.55 -7.91
N TRP A 298 27.29 18.01 -9.15
CA TRP A 298 26.26 17.48 -10.07
C TRP A 298 26.49 16.00 -10.41
N ILE A 299 27.75 15.62 -10.62
CA ILE A 299 28.21 14.25 -10.85
C ILE A 299 29.47 14.04 -10.02
N GLY A 300 29.54 12.92 -9.30
CA GLY A 300 30.70 12.54 -8.47
C GLY A 300 30.51 12.83 -6.98
N LYS A 301 31.60 12.63 -6.22
CA LYS A 301 31.59 12.72 -4.75
C LYS A 301 31.57 14.16 -4.26
N SER A 302 30.88 14.36 -3.13
CA SER A 302 30.88 15.60 -2.33
C SER A 302 32.27 15.89 -1.79
N GLU A 303 32.66 17.17 -1.78
CA GLU A 303 33.95 17.61 -1.22
C GLU A 303 34.01 17.34 0.29
N PHE A 304 32.91 17.63 1.00
CA PHE A 304 32.78 17.33 2.43
C PHE A 304 32.96 15.85 2.73
N LEU A 305 32.43 14.98 1.87
CA LEU A 305 32.60 13.54 2.00
C LEU A 305 34.04 13.10 1.78
N ASN A 306 34.76 13.71 0.83
CA ASN A 306 36.17 13.39 0.58
C ASN A 306 37.08 13.80 1.76
N GLU A 307 36.77 14.92 2.41
CA GLU A 307 37.58 15.45 3.51
C GLU A 307 37.30 14.75 4.85
N TYR A 308 36.03 14.56 5.20
CA TYR A 308 35.62 14.08 6.54
C TYR A 308 35.15 12.62 6.56
N GLY A 309 34.96 12.01 5.39
CA GLY A 309 34.29 10.70 5.28
C GLY A 309 32.89 10.73 5.88
N TRP A 310 32.37 9.56 6.25
CA TRP A 310 31.04 9.44 6.88
C TRP A 310 31.03 9.64 8.40
N ARG A 311 32.17 9.99 9.02
CA ARG A 311 32.28 10.13 10.49
C ARG A 311 31.28 11.13 11.10
N PRO A 312 30.99 12.29 10.46
CA PRO A 312 29.98 13.23 10.98
C PRO A 312 28.52 12.75 10.84
N LEU A 313 28.27 11.63 10.17
CA LEU A 313 26.90 11.14 9.95
C LEU A 313 26.33 10.54 11.25
N PRO A 314 25.10 10.89 11.65
CA PRO A 314 24.48 10.38 12.87
C PRO A 314 24.38 8.86 12.87
N GLU A 315 24.94 8.27 13.93
CA GLU A 315 25.24 6.85 13.93
C GLU A 315 23.99 5.95 13.83
N ASN A 316 22.97 6.27 14.61
CA ASN A 316 21.81 5.40 14.77
C ASN A 316 20.78 5.49 13.63
N TYR A 317 20.95 6.42 12.67
CA TYR A 317 19.90 6.79 11.71
C TYR A 317 20.38 6.93 10.25
N TRP A 318 21.58 6.42 9.90
CA TRP A 318 22.14 6.57 8.55
C TRP A 318 21.21 6.08 7.41
N VAL A 319 20.37 5.08 7.68
CA VAL A 319 19.40 4.52 6.74
C VAL A 319 18.29 5.51 6.35
N ASP A 320 18.02 6.50 7.19
CA ASP A 320 17.04 7.56 6.93
C ASP A 320 17.60 8.62 5.98
N TYR A 321 18.93 8.77 5.97
CA TYR A 321 19.67 9.73 5.13
C TYR A 321 20.19 9.10 3.82
N PHE A 322 19.62 7.98 3.40
CA PHE A 322 20.15 7.22 2.28
C PHE A 322 20.11 8.00 0.95
N LEU A 323 19.14 8.91 0.77
CA LEU A 323 19.13 9.82 -0.38
C LEU A 323 20.32 10.79 -0.35
N THR A 324 20.63 11.35 0.82
CA THR A 324 21.83 12.17 1.03
C THR A 324 23.09 11.38 0.72
N ILE A 325 23.16 10.11 1.14
CA ILE A 325 24.30 9.22 0.84
C ILE A 325 24.46 9.00 -0.67
N ILE A 326 23.36 8.83 -1.41
CA ILE A 326 23.38 8.71 -2.87
C ILE A 326 23.90 10.01 -3.49
N ILE A 327 23.35 11.16 -3.11
CA ILE A 327 23.73 12.47 -3.64
C ILE A 327 25.19 12.77 -3.33
N ALA A 328 25.64 12.54 -2.11
CA ALA A 328 27.00 12.84 -1.69
C ALA A 328 28.05 11.90 -2.32
N ASN A 329 27.69 10.67 -2.73
CA ASN A 329 28.64 9.78 -3.42
C ASN A 329 28.66 9.96 -4.94
N PHE A 330 27.50 10.18 -5.55
CA PHE A 330 27.34 10.09 -7.01
C PHE A 330 26.90 11.42 -7.65
N GLY A 331 26.48 12.39 -6.85
CA GLY A 331 26.08 13.72 -7.27
C GLY A 331 24.56 13.90 -7.38
N TRP A 332 24.15 15.15 -7.56
CA TRP A 332 22.73 15.54 -7.68
C TRP A 332 21.99 14.84 -8.83
N LEU A 333 22.68 14.47 -9.92
CA LEU A 333 22.07 13.74 -11.04
C LEU A 333 21.60 12.33 -10.62
N ALA A 334 22.36 11.63 -9.77
CA ALA A 334 21.96 10.33 -9.26
C ALA A 334 20.76 10.45 -8.30
N GLY A 335 20.77 11.46 -7.43
CA GLY A 335 19.64 11.75 -6.55
C GLY A 335 18.36 12.11 -7.31
N SER A 336 18.47 12.95 -8.35
CA SER A 336 17.33 13.34 -9.18
C SER A 336 16.75 12.15 -9.94
N LEU A 337 17.59 11.25 -10.46
CA LEU A 337 17.14 9.99 -11.08
C LEU A 337 16.28 9.15 -10.14
N VAL A 338 16.70 8.97 -8.88
CA VAL A 338 15.94 8.21 -7.87
C VAL A 338 14.60 8.90 -7.60
N ILE A 339 14.59 10.22 -7.40
CA ILE A 339 13.37 11.00 -7.18
C ILE A 339 12.42 10.87 -8.38
N SER A 340 12.92 10.97 -9.61
CA SER A 340 12.12 10.82 -10.83
C SER A 340 11.47 9.44 -10.93
N LEU A 341 12.18 8.36 -10.56
CA LEU A 341 11.60 7.01 -10.54
C LEU A 341 10.45 6.89 -9.54
N PHE A 342 10.54 7.53 -8.37
CA PHE A 342 9.42 7.60 -7.42
C PHE A 342 8.25 8.42 -7.96
N VAL A 343 8.50 9.55 -8.61
CA VAL A 343 7.44 10.37 -9.24
C VAL A 343 6.70 9.56 -10.31
N ILE A 344 7.42 8.80 -11.13
CA ILE A 344 6.83 7.89 -12.14
C ILE A 344 6.01 6.78 -11.45
N LEU A 345 6.56 6.18 -10.40
CA LEU A 345 5.88 5.13 -9.62
C LEU A 345 4.56 5.64 -9.04
N PHE A 346 4.58 6.75 -8.30
CA PHE A 346 3.38 7.31 -7.66
C PHE A 346 2.40 7.86 -8.69
N GLY A 347 2.87 8.52 -9.75
CA GLY A 347 2.02 8.97 -10.85
C GLY A 347 1.27 7.81 -11.50
N THR A 348 1.96 6.70 -11.74
CA THR A 348 1.33 5.46 -12.24
C THR A 348 0.33 4.90 -11.23
N MET A 349 0.71 4.77 -9.97
CA MET A 349 -0.19 4.22 -8.93
C MET A 349 -1.46 5.05 -8.76
N ILE A 350 -1.35 6.38 -8.76
CA ILE A 350 -2.49 7.31 -8.68
C ILE A 350 -3.38 7.18 -9.91
N PHE A 351 -2.80 7.22 -11.12
CA PHE A 351 -3.56 7.07 -12.36
C PHE A 351 -4.37 5.76 -12.39
N ARG A 352 -3.76 4.67 -11.92
CA ARG A 352 -4.44 3.37 -11.82
C ARG A 352 -5.50 3.36 -10.73
N ALA A 353 -5.25 3.99 -9.58
CA ALA A 353 -6.24 4.08 -8.51
C ALA A 353 -7.55 4.75 -8.97
N LEU A 354 -7.46 5.78 -9.81
CA LEU A 354 -8.63 6.47 -10.36
C LEU A 354 -9.47 5.60 -11.31
N ASN A 355 -8.89 4.55 -11.87
CA ASN A 355 -9.56 3.61 -12.78
C ASN A 355 -10.17 2.40 -12.07
N ILE A 356 -10.12 2.34 -10.73
CA ILE A 356 -10.67 1.22 -9.98
C ILE A 356 -12.17 1.40 -9.76
N LYS A 357 -12.94 0.39 -10.19
CA LYS A 357 -14.41 0.42 -10.17
C LYS A 357 -14.99 0.08 -8.79
N ASN A 358 -14.38 -0.87 -8.08
CA ASN A 358 -14.83 -1.28 -6.74
C ASN A 358 -14.43 -0.24 -5.67
N ASN A 359 -15.37 0.23 -4.86
CA ASN A 359 -15.11 1.13 -3.72
C ASN A 359 -14.05 0.58 -2.74
N PHE A 360 -14.15 -0.68 -2.30
CA PHE A 360 -13.16 -1.26 -1.39
C PHE A 360 -11.78 -1.32 -2.03
N GLY A 361 -11.69 -1.79 -3.28
CA GLY A 361 -10.45 -1.79 -4.05
C GLY A 361 -9.86 -0.39 -4.20
N PHE A 362 -10.71 0.61 -4.52
CA PHE A 362 -10.32 2.01 -4.68
C PHE A 362 -9.65 2.56 -3.41
N TYR A 363 -10.25 2.37 -2.22
CA TYR A 363 -9.65 2.86 -0.98
C TYR A 363 -8.40 2.07 -0.57
N ILE A 364 -8.32 0.77 -0.85
CA ILE A 364 -7.07 0.00 -0.63
C ILE A 364 -5.95 0.56 -1.50
N THR A 365 -6.20 0.80 -2.78
CA THR A 365 -5.20 1.32 -3.71
C THR A 365 -4.80 2.75 -3.37
N ILE A 366 -5.75 3.62 -3.02
CA ILE A 366 -5.44 4.97 -2.53
C ILE A 366 -4.65 4.92 -1.22
N GLY A 367 -5.06 4.11 -0.25
CA GLY A 367 -4.39 4.01 1.06
C GLY A 367 -2.95 3.48 0.94
N THR A 368 -2.74 2.43 0.15
CA THR A 368 -1.41 1.87 -0.13
C THR A 368 -0.50 2.88 -0.85
N THR A 369 -1.04 3.60 -1.84
CA THR A 369 -0.31 4.65 -2.57
C THR A 369 0.08 5.81 -1.66
N ILE A 370 -0.88 6.33 -0.87
CA ILE A 370 -0.65 7.44 0.06
C ILE A 370 0.37 7.07 1.14
N TYR A 371 0.28 5.86 1.70
CA TYR A 371 1.22 5.40 2.70
C TYR A 371 2.66 5.44 2.18
N LEU A 372 2.93 4.88 0.99
CA LEU A 372 4.26 4.90 0.39
C LEU A 372 4.70 6.34 0.06
N MET A 373 3.79 7.15 -0.48
CA MET A 373 4.08 8.52 -0.88
C MET A 373 4.43 9.42 0.33
N ILE A 374 3.73 9.28 1.46
CA ILE A 374 4.04 10.04 2.68
C ILE A 374 5.42 9.63 3.24
N ASN A 375 5.71 8.33 3.30
CA ASN A 375 7.03 7.87 3.74
C ASN A 375 8.15 8.42 2.83
N PHE A 376 7.92 8.46 1.52
CA PHE A 376 8.84 9.08 0.56
C PHE A 376 9.00 10.58 0.78
N ILE A 377 7.90 11.34 0.89
CA ILE A 377 7.95 12.80 1.10
C ILE A 377 8.66 13.13 2.41
N ILE A 378 8.33 12.44 3.50
CA ILE A 378 8.98 12.64 4.79
C ILE A 378 10.47 12.28 4.69
N ASN A 379 10.82 11.18 4.03
CA ASN A 379 12.23 10.83 3.83
C ASN A 379 13.00 11.90 3.03
N ILE A 380 12.40 12.51 2.00
CA ILE A 380 13.02 13.66 1.30
C ILE A 380 13.28 14.78 2.30
N LEU A 381 12.29 15.14 3.12
CA LEU A 381 12.45 16.20 4.12
C LEU A 381 13.57 15.89 5.13
N ILE A 382 13.70 14.62 5.55
CA ILE A 382 14.80 14.16 6.41
C ILE A 382 16.14 14.29 5.69
N SER A 383 16.21 13.81 4.46
CA SER A 383 17.43 13.79 3.65
C SER A 383 17.91 15.19 3.26
N MET A 384 17.01 16.18 3.22
CA MET A 384 17.35 17.59 3.01
C MET A 384 17.67 18.33 4.32
N GLY A 385 17.58 17.65 5.47
CA GLY A 385 17.81 18.25 6.79
C GLY A 385 16.71 19.23 7.21
N TYR A 386 15.48 19.10 6.72
CA TYR A 386 14.33 19.91 7.18
C TYR A 386 13.58 19.28 8.35
N VAL A 387 13.63 17.95 8.46
CA VAL A 387 12.94 17.15 9.48
C VAL A 387 13.94 16.20 10.11
N GLU A 388 13.92 16.05 11.43
CA GLU A 388 14.79 15.11 12.15
C GLU A 388 13.97 14.04 12.88
N PHE A 389 14.59 12.88 13.13
CA PHE A 389 14.08 11.84 14.02
C PHE A 389 12.70 11.26 13.66
N PHE A 390 12.39 11.05 12.37
CA PHE A 390 11.13 10.42 11.93
C PHE A 390 11.22 8.91 11.62
N ASP A 391 12.43 8.32 11.53
CA ASP A 391 12.69 6.90 11.18
C ASP A 391 11.79 6.44 10.01
N CYS A 392 11.98 7.15 8.89
CA CYS A 392 11.31 6.96 7.62
C CYS A 392 12.35 6.67 6.56
N LYS A 393 12.26 5.49 5.96
CA LYS A 393 13.21 4.99 4.98
C LYS A 393 12.67 5.19 3.58
N LEU A 394 13.55 5.40 2.59
CA LEU A 394 13.14 5.36 1.18
C LEU A 394 12.60 3.97 0.85
N PRO A 395 11.35 3.84 0.39
CA PRO A 395 10.80 2.54 0.02
C PRO A 395 11.65 1.84 -1.03
N PHE A 396 11.98 0.57 -0.82
CA PHE A 396 12.80 -0.27 -1.71
C PHE A 396 14.28 0.12 -1.90
N VAL A 397 14.67 1.36 -1.61
CA VAL A 397 16.04 1.86 -1.81
C VAL A 397 16.87 1.76 -0.52
N SER A 398 16.33 2.25 0.61
CA SER A 398 17.02 2.24 1.90
C SER A 398 17.10 0.83 2.50
N PHE A 399 18.15 0.57 3.29
CA PHE A 399 18.29 -0.69 4.00
C PHE A 399 17.22 -0.88 5.10
N GLY A 400 16.50 -1.99 5.05
CA GLY A 400 15.52 -2.33 6.08
C GLY A 400 14.78 -3.63 5.79
N GLY A 401 14.92 -4.63 6.68
CA GLY A 401 14.30 -5.95 6.46
C GLY A 401 12.78 -5.92 6.55
N THR A 402 12.23 -5.57 7.73
CA THR A 402 10.78 -5.50 7.93
C THR A 402 10.12 -4.44 7.04
N ASP A 403 10.79 -3.31 6.85
CA ASP A 403 10.30 -2.20 6.02
C ASP A 403 10.17 -2.61 4.55
N TYR A 404 11.21 -3.26 4.01
CA TYR A 404 11.19 -3.72 2.62
C TYR A 404 10.08 -4.75 2.40
N ILE A 405 9.94 -5.72 3.32
CA ILE A 405 8.88 -6.73 3.24
C ILE A 405 7.49 -6.08 3.36
N GLY A 406 7.33 -5.09 4.24
CA GLY A 406 6.11 -4.29 4.35
C GLY A 406 5.77 -3.54 3.07
N ASN A 407 6.75 -2.86 2.47
CA ASN A 407 6.58 -2.17 1.19
C ASN A 407 6.21 -3.16 0.06
N ALA A 408 6.83 -4.34 0.04
CA ALA A 408 6.51 -5.39 -0.93
C ALA A 408 5.08 -5.94 -0.75
N PHE A 409 4.61 -6.08 0.50
CA PHE A 409 3.22 -6.43 0.82
C PHE A 409 2.24 -5.37 0.28
N ILE A 410 2.53 -4.08 0.50
CA ILE A 410 1.69 -2.96 0.07
C ILE A 410 1.53 -2.92 -1.45
N VAL A 411 2.65 -3.06 -2.18
CA VAL A 411 2.62 -3.10 -3.64
C VAL A 411 1.94 -4.37 -4.13
N GLY A 412 2.22 -5.53 -3.52
CA GLY A 412 1.55 -6.77 -3.87
C GLY A 412 0.02 -6.67 -3.71
N LEU A 413 -0.43 -5.99 -2.65
CA LEU A 413 -1.84 -5.70 -2.42
C LEU A 413 -2.41 -4.73 -3.48
N PHE A 414 -1.69 -3.66 -3.82
CA PHE A 414 -2.06 -2.76 -4.92
C PHE A 414 -2.24 -3.54 -6.24
N LEU A 415 -1.28 -4.39 -6.61
CA LEU A 415 -1.31 -5.16 -7.85
C LEU A 415 -2.43 -6.22 -7.82
N SER A 416 -2.71 -6.79 -6.65
CA SER A 416 -3.84 -7.73 -6.45
C SER A 416 -5.20 -7.09 -6.75
N VAL A 417 -5.39 -5.84 -6.31
CA VAL A 417 -6.59 -5.07 -6.60
C VAL A 417 -6.69 -4.82 -8.11
N TRP A 418 -5.61 -4.33 -8.72
CA TRP A 418 -5.58 -4.03 -10.14
C TRP A 418 -5.87 -5.27 -11.01
N ARG A 419 -5.26 -6.40 -10.68
CA ARG A 419 -5.46 -7.68 -11.37
C ARG A 419 -6.92 -8.10 -11.46
N ARG A 420 -7.73 -7.76 -10.46
CA ARG A 420 -9.15 -8.12 -10.34
C ARG A 420 -10.10 -6.96 -10.63
N ASN A 421 -9.60 -5.83 -11.10
CA ASN A 421 -10.41 -4.62 -11.30
C ASN A 421 -11.58 -4.84 -12.30
N LEU A 422 -11.35 -5.64 -13.35
CA LEU A 422 -12.36 -5.93 -14.36
C LEU A 422 -13.45 -6.91 -13.90
N ILE A 423 -13.13 -7.84 -13.00
CA ILE A 423 -14.09 -8.86 -12.53
C ILE A 423 -15.04 -8.29 -11.48
N VAL A 424 -14.52 -7.52 -10.53
CA VAL A 424 -15.36 -7.08 -9.40
C VAL A 424 -16.40 -6.03 -9.84
N ALA A 425 -16.26 -5.49 -11.06
CA ALA A 425 -17.25 -4.63 -11.67
C ALA A 425 -18.52 -5.37 -12.14
N SER A 426 -18.44 -6.67 -12.47
CA SER A 426 -19.61 -7.50 -12.81
C SER A 426 -20.26 -8.08 -11.56
N ASP A 427 -19.47 -8.60 -10.61
CA ASP A 427 -19.96 -9.38 -9.46
C ASP A 427 -20.66 -8.57 -8.35
N MET A 428 -20.43 -7.25 -8.27
CA MET A 428 -21.07 -6.42 -7.24
C MET A 428 -22.30 -5.65 -7.71
N ASN A 429 -22.55 -5.57 -9.01
CA ASN A 429 -23.82 -5.03 -9.50
C ASN A 429 -24.99 -6.00 -9.22
N SER A 430 -24.73 -7.31 -9.14
CA SER A 430 -25.75 -8.31 -8.76
C SER A 430 -26.11 -8.28 -7.27
N HIS A 431 -25.17 -7.88 -6.39
CA HIS A 431 -25.41 -7.81 -4.95
C HIS A 431 -26.04 -6.50 -4.46
N LEU A 432 -26.02 -5.43 -5.26
CA LEU A 432 -26.64 -4.15 -4.91
C LEU A 432 -28.10 -4.02 -5.40
N ASN A 433 -28.56 -4.93 -6.27
CA ASN A 433 -29.96 -4.97 -6.72
C ASN A 433 -30.86 -5.88 -5.87
N HIS A 434 -30.32 -6.48 -4.79
CA HIS A 434 -31.05 -7.43 -3.93
C HIS A 434 -31.08 -7.07 -2.44
N TYR A 435 -30.93 -5.79 -2.09
CA TYR A 435 -31.26 -5.29 -0.75
C TYR A 435 -31.98 -3.94 -0.79
#